data_AF-A0A9E4Z1H2-F1
#
_entry.id   AF-A0A9E4Z1H2-F1
#
_cell.length_a   1.000
_cell.length_b   1.000
_cell.length_c   1.000
_cell.angle_alpha   90.00
_cell.angle_beta   90.00
_cell.angle_gamma   90.00
#
_symmetry.space_group_name_H-M   'P 1'
#
loop_
_entity.id
_entity.type
_entity.pdbx_description
1 polymer ?
#
loop_
_entity_poly.entity_id
_entity_poly.type
_entity_poly.pdbx_seq_one_letter_code
_entity_poly.pdbx_strand_id
1 'polypeptide(L)' 'MSGEQIIGILAGFGFRIHAQRGSHVKLRRVTPDGRVQTLTIPRHREMDIGTV' A
#
# COMPACT_ATOMS: atom_id res chain seq x y z
N MET A 1 -0.84 6.29 11.65
CA MET A 1 0.19 5.64 10.79
C MET A 1 -0.31 5.79 9.37
N SER A 2 0.35 6.64 8.58
CA SER A 2 -0.17 7.01 7.27
C SER A 2 0.03 5.88 6.25
N GLY A 3 -0.80 5.86 5.20
CA GLY A 3 -0.63 4.89 4.11
C GLY A 3 0.75 4.98 3.43
N GLU A 4 1.40 6.14 3.46
CA GLU A 4 2.77 6.30 2.95
C GLU A 4 3.82 5.56 3.78
N GLN A 5 3.70 5.57 5.11
CA GLN A 5 4.59 4.80 5.98
C GLN A 5 4.46 3.30 5.71
N ILE A 6 3.23 2.80 5.53
CA ILE A 6 2.97 1.39 5.18
C ILE A 6 3.63 1.05 3.84
N ILE A 7 3.44 1.90 2.82
CA ILE A 7 4.03 1.69 1.50
C ILE A 7 5.56 1.65 1.60
N GLY A 8 6.18 2.55 2.37
CA GLY A 8 7.62 2.57 2.60
C GLY A 8 8.15 1.29 3.24
N ILE A 9 7.48 0.80 4.29
CA ILE A 9 7.84 -0.47 4.94
C ILE A 9 7.73 -1.63 3.94
N LEU A 10 6.60 -1.73 3.23
CA LEU A 10 6.36 -2.81 2.26
C LEU A 10 7.33 -2.75 1.07
N ALA A 11 7.80 -1.56 0.68
CA ALA A 11 8.82 -1.40 -0.34
C ALA A 11 10.15 -2.09 0.02
N GLY A 12 10.50 -2.16 1.31
CA GLY A 12 11.66 -2.92 1.81
C GLY A 12 11.49 -4.43 1.67
N PHE A 13 10.24 -4.92 1.64
CA PHE A 13 9.91 -6.33 1.40
C PHE A 13 9.75 -6.69 -0.09
N GLY A 14 10.22 -5.81 -0.99
CA GLY A 14 10.17 -6.01 -2.43
C GLY A 14 8.82 -5.67 -3.07
N PHE A 15 7.87 -5.10 -2.32
CA PHE A 15 6.63 -4.60 -2.93
C PHE A 15 6.86 -3.31 -3.70
N ARG A 16 6.10 -3.15 -4.79
CA ARG A 16 6.10 -1.96 -5.64
C ARG A 16 4.67 -1.55 -5.94
N ILE A 17 4.44 -0.26 -6.15
CA ILE A 17 3.12 0.24 -6.56
C ILE A 17 2.80 -0.33 -7.94
N HIS A 18 1.68 -1.04 -8.03
CA HIS A 18 1.17 -1.63 -9.26
C HIS A 18 0.03 -0.81 -9.86
N ALA A 19 -0.86 -0.28 -9.01
CA ALA A 19 -1.94 0.59 -9.43
C ALA A 19 -2.43 1.44 -8.26
N GLN A 20 -3.08 2.56 -8.53
CA GLN A 20 -3.80 3.35 -7.54
C GLN A 20 -5.17 3.72 -8.07
N ARG A 21 -6.20 3.58 -7.23
CA ARG A 21 -7.57 4.04 -7.51
C ARG A 21 -8.08 4.82 -6.30
N GLY A 22 -8.25 6.12 -6.47
CA GLY A 22 -8.60 7.01 -5.36
C GLY A 22 -7.58 6.93 -4.23
N SER A 23 -8.05 6.74 -3.00
CA SER A 23 -7.19 6.53 -1.84
C SER A 23 -6.57 5.13 -1.78
N HIS A 24 -6.97 4.15 -2.59
CA HIS A 24 -6.45 2.78 -2.46
C HIS A 24 -5.28 2.53 -3.40
N VAL A 25 -4.16 2.04 -2.85
CA VAL A 25 -2.95 1.69 -3.59
C VAL A 25 -2.80 0.17 -3.61
N LYS A 26 -2.67 -0.40 -4.80
CA LYS A 26 -2.29 -1.80 -5.00
C LYS A 26 -0.78 -1.89 -5.06
N LEU A 27 -0.19 -2.67 -4.15
CA LEU A 27 1.21 -3.04 -4.16
C LEU A 27 1.34 -4.48 -4.68
N ARG A 28 2.36 -4.75 -5.48
CA ARG A 28 2.66 -6.07 -6.02
C ARG A 28 4.12 -6.42 -5.80
N ARG A 29 4.40 -7.70 -5.52
CA ARG A 29 5.74 -8.30 -5.62
C ARG A 29 5.67 -9.66 -6.30
N VAL A 30 6.82 -10.09 -6.80
CA VAL A 30 7.06 -11.48 -7.21
C VAL A 30 7.99 -12.09 -6.18
N THR A 31 7.61 -13.22 -5.60
CA THR A 31 8.43 -13.93 -4.61
C THR A 31 9.50 -14.78 -5.30
N PRO A 32 10.54 -15.23 -4.58
CA PRO A 32 11.58 -16.09 -5.16
C PRO A 32 11.05 -17.40 -5.76
N ASP A 33 9.94 -17.92 -5.24
CA ASP A 33 9.22 -19.09 -5.78
C ASP A 33 8.30 -18.74 -6.97
N GLY A 34 8.39 -17.53 -7.51
CA GLY A 34 7.67 -17.08 -8.70
C GLY A 34 6.22 -16.67 -8.46
N ARG A 35 5.72 -16.73 -7.21
CA ARG A 35 4.34 -16.32 -6.91
C ARG A 35 4.18 -14.82 -6.94
N VAL A 36 3.04 -14.39 -7.46
CA VAL A 36 2.62 -12.99 -7.44
C VAL A 36 1.80 -12.73 -6.20
N GLN A 37 2.22 -11.75 -5.39
CA GLN A 37 1.45 -11.27 -4.25
C GLN A 37 1.01 -9.83 -4.49
N THR A 38 -0.29 -9.58 -4.32
CA THR A 38 -0.89 -8.25 -4.46
C THR A 38 -1.57 -7.85 -3.15
N LEU A 39 -1.24 -6.69 -2.62
CA LEU A 39 -1.84 -6.09 -1.42
C LEU A 39 -2.55 -4.80 -1.80
N THR A 40 -3.71 -4.54 -1.23
CA THR A 40 -4.40 -3.25 -1.38
C THR A 40 -4.32 -2.50 -0.06
N ILE A 41 -3.71 -1.32 -0.08
CA ILE A 41 -3.48 -0.47 1.09
C ILE A 41 -4.28 0.82 0.94
N PRO A 42 -5.07 1.22 1.95
CA PRO A 42 -5.67 2.54 1.97
C PRO A 42 -4.58 3.60 2.25
N ARG A 43 -4.39 4.51 1.31
CA ARG A 43 -3.59 5.75 1.38
C ARG A 43 -4.54 6.94 1.56
N HIS A 44 -5.21 6.99 2.70
CA HIS A 44 -5.85 8.23 3.12
C HIS A 44 -4.75 9.19 3.62
N ARG A 45 -4.85 10.46 3.22
CA ARG A 45 -4.24 11.55 3.98
C ARG A 45 -5.02 11.55 5.29
N GLU A 46 -4.34 11.39 6.41
CA GLU A 46 -4.93 11.25 7.75
C GLU A 46 -5.80 12.50 8.05
N MET A 47 -7.07 12.47 7.63
CA MET A 47 -8.15 13.40 7.95
C MET A 47 -9.47 12.67 7.76
N ASP A 48 -9.76 11.71 8.63
CA ASP A 48 -11.12 11.55 9.14
C ASP A 48 -11.14 12.28 10.49
N ILE A 49 -11.18 13.61 10.45
CA ILE A 49 -11.64 14.41 11.60
C ILE A 49 -13.15 14.27 11.69
N GLY A 50 -13.61 13.06 11.96
CA GLY A 50 -14.97 12.77 12.36
C GLY A 50 -15.08 12.88 13.87
N THR A 51 -15.01 14.10 14.42
CA THR A 51 -15.57 14.38 15.75
C THR A 51 -15.98 15.86 15.80
N VAL A 52 -17.28 16.10 15.61
CA VAL A 52 -18.00 17.28 16.11
C VAL A 52 -19.20 16.80 16.92
#